data_AF-A0AAV7VQN6-F1
#
_entry.id   AF-A0AAV7VQN6-F1
#
_cell.length_a   1.000
_cell.length_b   1.000
_cell.length_c   1.000
_cell.angle_alpha   90.00
_cell.angle_beta   90.00
_cell.angle_gamma   90.00
#
_symmetry.space_group_name_H-M   'P 1'
#
loop_
_entity.id
_entity.type
_entity.pdbx_description
1 polymer ?
#
loop_
_entity_poly.entity_id
_entity_poly.type
_entity_poly.pdbx_seq_one_letter_code
_entity_poly.pdbx_strand_id
1 'polypeptide(L)'
;MMRNRGHRVSCTDGGAVDPGLDELSGAENSTQMATDTATILQAIKDTKLSLESQIAAVMSEVGLFRDHKGKLLDRSKVSKDQISNVMPQVADLIKKCAATDKKLQRLGGKIKDKEVRSQHHNIRLVGVPEKAEGPSIKLFVEEWLEKTVL
;
A
#
# COMPACT_ATOMS: atom_id res chain seq x y z
N MET A 1 -34.48 70.36 -16.25
CA MET A 1 -35.52 71.03 -17.05
C MET A 1 -36.57 70.00 -17.45
N MET A 2 -37.73 69.97 -16.80
CA MET A 2 -39.06 69.93 -17.43
C MET A 2 -40.11 69.99 -16.33
N ARG A 3 -41.02 70.95 -16.50
CA ARG A 3 -42.05 71.42 -15.58
C ARG A 3 -43.39 70.75 -15.87
N ASN A 4 -44.36 71.08 -15.01
CA ASN A 4 -45.83 71.13 -15.22
C ASN A 4 -46.59 69.85 -14.88
N ARG A 5 -47.77 69.88 -14.24
CA ARG A 5 -48.72 70.91 -13.74
C ARG A 5 -49.52 70.17 -12.64
N GLY A 6 -49.85 70.74 -11.50
CA GLY A 6 -50.84 71.80 -11.39
C GLY A 6 -52.28 71.24 -11.44
N HIS A 7 -52.78 70.75 -10.31
CA HIS A 7 -54.21 70.75 -10.02
C HIS A 7 -54.45 71.22 -8.58
N ARG A 8 -55.33 72.21 -8.48
CA ARG A 8 -55.76 72.94 -7.28
C ARG A 8 -57.16 72.42 -6.90
N VAL A 9 -57.66 72.93 -5.77
CA VAL A 9 -59.05 72.89 -5.24
C VAL A 9 -59.20 71.80 -4.18
N SER A 10 -59.71 72.03 -2.97
CA SER A 10 -60.11 73.22 -2.20
C SER A 10 -60.31 72.78 -0.75
N CYS A 11 -60.25 73.76 0.16
CA CYS A 11 -60.54 73.64 1.59
C CYS A 11 -61.86 72.92 1.90
N THR A 12 -61.84 72.07 2.93
CA THR A 12 -62.91 72.00 3.93
C THR A 12 -62.27 71.80 5.30
N ASP A 13 -62.47 72.79 6.17
CA ASP A 13 -62.39 72.68 7.62
C ASP A 13 -63.22 71.50 8.14
N GLY A 14 -62.74 70.86 9.19
CA GLY A 14 -63.47 69.81 9.88
C GLY A 14 -62.60 69.16 10.95
N GLY A 15 -62.46 69.84 12.09
CA GLY A 15 -61.75 69.31 13.24
C GLY A 15 -62.38 68.04 13.79
N ALA A 16 -61.53 67.08 14.13
CA ALA A 16 -61.69 66.19 15.25
C ALA A 16 -60.27 65.83 15.71
N VAL A 17 -59.83 66.47 16.80
CA VAL A 17 -58.66 66.03 17.54
C VAL A 17 -59.11 64.75 18.24
N ASP A 18 -58.69 63.60 17.72
CA ASP A 18 -58.85 62.31 18.39
C ASP A 18 -57.69 62.17 19.39
N PRO A 19 -57.92 62.28 20.71
CA PRO A 19 -56.87 62.16 21.70
C PRO A 19 -56.89 60.73 22.22
N GLY A 20 -56.18 59.81 21.57
CA GLY A 20 -56.16 58.46 22.15
C GLY A 20 -55.55 57.32 21.36
N LEU A 21 -54.44 57.49 20.63
CA LEU A 21 -53.67 56.35 20.12
C LEU A 21 -52.18 56.70 20.01
N ASP A 22 -51.48 56.85 21.13
CA ASP A 22 -50.01 56.96 21.09
C ASP A 22 -49.28 56.50 22.37
N GLU A 23 -49.79 55.47 23.07
CA GLU A 23 -49.09 54.89 24.24
C GLU A 23 -48.89 53.36 24.20
N LEU A 24 -49.25 52.64 23.12
CA LEU A 24 -49.05 51.18 23.03
C LEU A 24 -47.81 50.74 22.24
N SER A 25 -47.22 51.60 21.41
CA SER A 25 -46.07 51.28 20.54
C SER A 25 -44.75 51.05 21.29
N GLY A 26 -44.56 51.71 22.45
CA GLY A 26 -43.32 51.60 23.24
C GLY A 26 -43.16 50.26 23.96
N ALA A 27 -44.27 49.65 24.41
CA ALA A 27 -44.25 48.38 25.14
C ALA A 27 -44.04 47.19 24.19
N GLU A 28 -44.64 47.22 22.99
CA GLU A 28 -44.48 46.18 21.97
C GLU A 28 -43.05 46.15 21.41
N ASN A 29 -42.45 47.32 21.13
CA ASN A 29 -41.05 47.41 20.69
C ASN A 29 -40.05 46.97 21.77
N SER A 30 -40.30 47.29 23.06
CA SER A 30 -39.43 46.87 24.16
C SER A 30 -39.52 45.35 24.40
N THR A 31 -40.71 44.77 24.26
CA THR A 31 -40.94 43.33 24.40
C THR A 31 -40.34 42.54 23.22
N GLN A 32 -40.46 43.07 21.99
CA GLN A 32 -39.83 42.49 20.81
C GLN A 32 -38.29 42.51 20.93
N MET A 33 -37.71 43.63 21.34
CA MET A 33 -36.26 43.75 21.56
C MET A 33 -35.73 42.79 22.63
N ALA A 34 -36.49 42.57 23.71
CA ALA A 34 -36.14 41.59 24.75
C ALA A 34 -36.20 40.15 24.21
N THR A 35 -37.17 39.85 23.35
CA THR A 35 -37.35 38.53 22.72
C THR A 35 -36.25 38.26 21.69
N ASP A 36 -35.89 39.26 20.88
CA ASP A 36 -34.79 39.18 19.91
C ASP A 36 -33.44 38.99 20.62
N THR A 37 -33.23 39.72 21.73
CA THR A 37 -32.02 39.58 22.57
C THR A 37 -31.90 38.18 23.17
N ALA A 38 -33.01 37.63 23.69
CA ALA A 38 -33.05 36.26 24.22
C ALA A 38 -32.76 35.22 23.12
N THR A 39 -33.29 35.43 21.92
CA THR A 39 -33.07 34.56 20.76
C THR A 39 -31.60 34.57 20.32
N ILE A 40 -30.99 35.75 20.25
CA ILE A 40 -29.56 35.91 19.92
C ILE A 40 -28.67 35.21 20.97
N LEU A 41 -28.96 35.39 22.26
CA LEU A 41 -28.22 34.72 23.33
C LEU A 41 -28.34 33.19 23.26
N GLN A 42 -29.51 32.68 22.88
CA GLN A 42 -29.69 31.25 22.67
C GLN A 42 -28.88 30.74 21.47
N ALA A 43 -28.92 31.44 20.34
CA ALA A 43 -28.11 31.09 19.17
C ALA A 43 -26.60 31.13 19.45
N ILE A 44 -26.13 32.08 20.27
CA ILE A 44 -24.73 32.14 20.72
C ILE A 44 -24.38 30.91 21.57
N LYS A 45 -25.26 30.52 22.51
CA LYS A 45 -25.05 29.32 23.34
C LYS A 45 -25.01 28.05 22.50
N ASP A 46 -25.94 27.90 21.56
CA ASP A 46 -26.01 26.73 20.68
C ASP A 46 -24.78 26.64 19.77
N THR A 47 -24.35 27.78 19.22
CA THR A 47 -23.12 27.86 18.42
C THR A 47 -21.89 27.51 19.26
N LYS A 48 -21.80 28.02 20.50
CA LYS A 48 -20.71 27.68 21.42
C LYS A 48 -20.66 26.18 21.68
N LEU A 49 -21.79 25.55 22.02
CA LEU A 49 -21.86 24.11 22.28
C LEU A 49 -21.49 23.30 21.02
N SER A 50 -21.93 23.73 19.84
CA SER A 50 -21.57 23.10 18.57
C SER A 50 -20.06 23.17 18.31
N LEU A 51 -19.44 24.34 18.53
CA LEU A 51 -18.01 24.53 18.38
C LEU A 51 -17.21 23.69 19.39
N GLU A 52 -17.63 23.66 20.65
CA GLU A 52 -17.00 22.82 21.68
C GLU A 52 -17.06 21.34 21.30
N SER A 53 -18.19 20.87 20.76
CA SER A 53 -18.34 19.50 20.27
C SER A 53 -17.43 19.20 19.07
N GLN A 54 -17.37 20.11 18.09
CA GLN A 54 -16.49 19.97 16.92
C GLN A 54 -15.01 19.97 17.32
N ILE A 55 -14.60 20.83 18.24
CA ILE A 55 -13.23 20.87 18.76
C ILE A 55 -12.90 19.55 19.46
N ALA A 56 -13.80 19.03 20.30
CA ALA A 56 -13.59 17.74 20.97
C ALA A 56 -13.43 16.59 19.95
N ALA A 57 -14.25 16.58 18.89
CA ALA A 57 -14.14 15.58 17.83
C ALA A 57 -12.79 15.68 17.09
N VAL A 58 -12.36 16.89 16.71
CA VAL A 58 -11.06 17.11 16.05
C VAL A 58 -9.90 16.67 16.96
N MET A 59 -9.94 17.00 18.25
CA MET A 59 -8.91 16.56 19.19
C MET A 59 -8.84 15.03 19.31
N SER A 60 -9.99 14.36 19.28
CA SER A 60 -10.05 12.89 19.27
C SER A 60 -9.39 12.30 18.02
N GLU A 61 -9.77 12.80 16.84
CA GLU A 61 -9.20 12.35 15.55
C GLU A 61 -7.69 12.61 15.45
N VAL A 62 -7.21 13.76 15.94
CA VAL A 62 -5.77 14.06 16.00
C VAL A 62 -5.04 13.09 16.94
N GLY A 63 -5.68 12.70 18.06
CA GLY A 63 -5.18 11.66 18.96
C GLY A 63 -5.02 10.31 18.24
N LEU A 64 -6.07 9.85 17.57
CA LEU A 64 -6.05 8.62 16.78
C LEU A 64 -4.99 8.65 15.67
N PHE A 65 -4.88 9.76 14.96
CA PHE A 65 -3.88 9.94 13.91
C PHE A 65 -2.45 9.85 14.46
N ARG A 66 -2.18 10.47 15.61
CA ARG A 66 -0.87 10.38 16.28
C ARG A 66 -0.54 8.94 16.65
N ASP A 67 -1.51 8.20 17.19
CA ASP A 67 -1.31 6.80 17.59
C ASP A 67 -1.08 5.90 16.37
N HIS A 68 -1.84 6.10 15.30
CA HIS A 68 -1.63 5.41 14.02
C HIS A 68 -0.26 5.71 13.42
N LYS A 69 0.15 6.98 13.42
CA LYS A 69 1.49 7.39 12.98
C LYS A 69 2.58 6.69 13.78
N GLY A 70 2.44 6.62 15.11
CA GLY A 70 3.38 5.90 15.98
C GLY A 70 3.51 4.43 15.59
N LYS A 71 2.37 3.72 15.50
CA LYS A 71 2.33 2.30 15.08
C LYS A 71 2.94 2.07 13.71
N LEU A 72 2.73 2.97 12.75
CA LEU A 72 3.31 2.88 11.41
C LEU A 72 4.83 3.05 11.42
N LEU A 73 5.35 3.98 12.23
CA LEU A 73 6.79 4.19 12.39
C LEU A 73 7.45 2.97 13.01
N ASP A 74 6.85 2.38 14.05
CA ASP A 74 7.36 1.18 14.70
C ASP A 74 7.39 -0.01 13.72
N ARG A 75 6.29 -0.24 12.99
CA ARG A 75 6.23 -1.28 11.95
C ARG A 75 7.28 -1.04 10.85
N SER A 76 7.47 0.21 10.43
CA SER A 76 8.48 0.56 9.44
C SER A 76 9.90 0.27 9.94
N LYS A 77 10.19 0.57 11.21
CA LYS A 77 11.47 0.27 11.83
C LYS A 77 11.74 -1.24 11.87
N VAL A 78 10.78 -2.01 12.38
CA VAL A 78 10.89 -3.48 12.43
C VAL A 78 11.12 -4.06 11.03
N SER A 79 10.39 -3.60 10.02
CA SER A 79 10.57 -4.06 8.65
C SER A 79 11.96 -3.72 8.08
N LYS A 80 12.48 -2.51 8.35
CA LYS A 80 13.83 -2.12 7.94
C LYS A 80 14.89 -2.98 8.61
N ASP A 81 14.76 -3.24 9.91
CA ASP A 81 15.69 -4.09 10.65
C ASP A 81 15.67 -5.52 10.11
N GLN A 82 14.49 -6.07 9.83
CA GLN A 82 14.33 -7.39 9.20
C GLN A 82 15.03 -7.45 7.83
N ILE A 83 14.80 -6.45 6.97
CA ILE A 83 15.45 -6.37 5.65
C ILE A 83 16.96 -6.29 5.82
N SER A 84 17.45 -5.41 6.70
CA SER A 84 18.88 -5.24 6.97
C SER A 84 19.54 -6.55 7.45
N ASN A 85 18.81 -7.38 8.20
CA ASN A 85 19.30 -8.67 8.68
C ASN A 85 19.28 -9.77 7.62
N VAL A 86 18.29 -9.78 6.73
CA VAL A 86 18.12 -10.82 5.70
C VAL A 86 19.04 -10.59 4.50
N MET A 87 19.24 -9.34 4.08
CA MET A 87 20.09 -8.99 2.94
C MET A 87 21.52 -9.60 2.97
N PRO A 88 22.28 -9.55 4.07
CA PRO A 88 23.61 -10.16 4.10
C PRO A 88 23.55 -11.70 4.04
N GLN A 89 22.51 -12.32 4.59
CA GLN A 89 22.32 -13.77 4.54
C GLN A 89 22.06 -14.24 3.10
N VAL A 90 21.22 -13.51 2.36
CA VAL A 90 20.97 -13.78 0.93
C VAL A 90 22.26 -13.65 0.13
N ALA A 91 23.04 -12.59 0.36
CA ALA A 91 24.33 -12.40 -0.32
C ALA A 91 25.32 -13.54 -0.02
N ASP A 92 25.39 -14.02 1.23
CA ASP A 92 26.22 -15.17 1.60
C ASP A 92 25.73 -16.47 0.95
N LEU A 93 24.42 -16.68 0.90
CA LEU A 93 23.83 -17.87 0.28
C LEU A 93 24.11 -17.91 -1.23
N ILE A 94 24.01 -16.79 -1.93
CA ILE A 94 24.37 -16.66 -3.35
C ILE A 94 25.84 -17.04 -3.56
N LYS A 95 26.75 -16.55 -2.71
CA LYS A 95 28.18 -16.89 -2.78
C LYS A 95 28.42 -18.39 -2.58
N LYS A 96 27.74 -19.00 -1.60
CA LYS A 96 27.82 -20.44 -1.33
C LYS A 96 27.28 -21.28 -2.48
N CYS A 97 26.18 -20.87 -3.10
CA CYS A 97 25.62 -21.54 -4.27
C CYS A 97 26.61 -21.53 -5.43
N ALA A 98 27.14 -20.35 -5.77
CA ALA A 98 28.12 -20.20 -6.84
C ALA A 98 29.41 -21.01 -6.60
N ALA A 99 29.87 -21.08 -5.34
CA ALA A 99 31.02 -21.90 -4.96
C ALA A 99 30.74 -23.40 -5.12
N THR A 100 29.54 -23.84 -4.74
CA THR A 100 29.10 -25.23 -4.85
C THR A 100 28.93 -25.65 -6.32
N ASP A 101 28.35 -24.78 -7.15
CA ASP A 101 28.20 -25.03 -8.59
C ASP A 101 29.56 -25.18 -9.28
N LYS A 102 30.52 -24.30 -8.98
CA LYS A 102 31.89 -24.44 -9.47
C LYS A 102 32.54 -25.75 -9.03
N LYS A 103 32.30 -26.18 -7.79
CA LYS A 103 32.81 -27.45 -7.27
C LYS A 103 32.18 -28.63 -7.99
N LEU A 104 30.87 -28.61 -8.24
CA LEU A 104 30.16 -29.64 -8.99
C LEU A 104 30.67 -29.74 -10.42
N GLN A 105 30.80 -28.62 -11.14
CA GLN A 105 31.35 -28.60 -12.49
C GLN A 105 32.77 -29.18 -12.54
N ARG A 106 33.63 -28.78 -11.60
CA ARG A 106 35.00 -29.31 -11.49
C ARG A 106 35.01 -30.82 -11.23
N LEU A 107 34.16 -31.30 -10.34
CA LEU A 107 34.10 -32.73 -10.02
C LEU A 107 33.50 -33.54 -11.18
N GLY A 108 32.46 -33.04 -11.84
CA GLY A 108 31.87 -33.66 -13.03
C GLY A 108 32.88 -33.80 -14.16
N GLY A 109 33.68 -32.76 -14.42
CA GLY A 109 34.78 -32.82 -15.38
C GLY A 109 35.83 -33.88 -15.03
N LYS A 110 36.21 -33.97 -13.74
CA LYS A 110 37.16 -35.00 -13.26
C LYS A 110 36.62 -36.41 -13.39
N ILE A 111 35.33 -36.62 -13.13
CA ILE A 111 34.68 -37.94 -13.27
C ILE A 111 34.71 -38.34 -14.75
N LYS A 112 34.27 -37.45 -15.64
CA LYS A 112 34.28 -37.71 -17.09
C LYS A 112 35.67 -38.03 -17.61
N ASP A 113 36.67 -37.26 -17.21
CA ASP A 113 38.07 -37.51 -17.61
C ASP A 113 38.60 -38.85 -17.06
N LYS A 114 38.32 -39.19 -15.80
CA LYS A 114 38.70 -40.48 -15.22
C LYS A 114 38.01 -41.65 -15.92
N GLU A 115 36.73 -41.50 -16.26
CA GLU A 115 35.96 -42.53 -16.96
C GLU A 115 36.55 -42.78 -18.36
N VAL A 116 36.81 -41.71 -19.13
CA VAL A 116 37.45 -41.82 -20.45
C VAL A 116 38.81 -42.50 -20.34
N ARG A 117 39.67 -42.10 -19.39
CA ARG A 117 40.98 -42.73 -19.20
C ARG A 117 40.87 -44.20 -18.80
N SER A 118 39.91 -44.54 -17.94
CA SER A 118 39.67 -45.93 -17.52
C SER A 118 39.14 -46.80 -18.65
N GLN A 119 38.35 -46.24 -19.57
CA GLN A 119 37.77 -46.98 -20.69
C GLN A 119 38.65 -46.95 -21.95
N HIS A 120 39.68 -46.10 -22.01
CA HIS A 120 40.52 -45.90 -23.20
C HIS A 120 41.19 -47.19 -23.71
N HIS A 121 41.48 -48.14 -22.81
CA HIS A 121 42.16 -49.39 -23.15
C HIS A 121 41.17 -50.56 -23.23
N ASN A 122 39.87 -50.29 -23.07
CA ASN A 122 38.83 -51.30 -23.09
C ASN A 122 38.25 -51.41 -24.50
N ILE A 123 38.14 -52.63 -24.99
CA ILE A 123 37.44 -52.94 -26.24
C ILE A 123 36.06 -53.49 -25.88
N ARG A 124 35.01 -52.94 -26.49
CA ARG A 124 33.64 -53.46 -26.35
C ARG A 124 33.28 -54.27 -27.59
N LEU A 125 33.04 -55.57 -27.41
CA LEU A 125 32.45 -56.43 -28.43
C LEU A 125 30.93 -56.36 -28.31
N VAL A 126 30.25 -55.96 -29.40
CA VAL A 126 28.79 -55.81 -29.44
C VAL A 126 28.24 -56.74 -30.52
N GLY A 127 27.15 -57.46 -30.22
CA GLY A 127 26.52 -58.38 -31.17
C GLY A 127 27.10 -59.79 -31.18
N VAL A 128 27.96 -60.15 -30.21
CA VAL A 128 28.43 -61.52 -30.00
C VAL A 128 27.32 -62.32 -29.29
N PRO A 129 26.92 -63.51 -29.80
CA PRO A 129 25.95 -64.36 -29.13
C PRO A 129 26.44 -64.80 -27.75
N GLU A 130 25.53 -64.92 -26.78
CA GLU A 130 25.90 -65.40 -25.44
C GLU A 130 26.56 -66.78 -25.51
N LYS A 131 27.64 -66.97 -24.75
CA LYS A 131 28.46 -68.21 -24.68
C LYS A 131 29.22 -68.56 -25.96
N ALA A 132 29.26 -67.69 -26.97
CA ALA A 132 30.09 -67.91 -28.16
C ALA A 132 31.60 -67.97 -27.83
N GLU A 133 32.01 -67.39 -26.71
CA GLU A 133 33.40 -67.40 -26.22
C GLU A 133 33.90 -68.75 -25.69
N GLY A 134 33.00 -69.71 -25.45
CA GLY A 134 33.37 -71.03 -24.96
C GLY A 134 34.10 -70.97 -23.61
N PRO A 135 35.01 -71.92 -23.32
CA PRO A 135 35.68 -72.02 -22.02
C PRO A 135 36.83 -71.02 -21.82
N SER A 136 37.28 -70.32 -22.87
CA SER A 136 38.41 -69.39 -22.79
C SER A 136 38.17 -68.13 -23.62
N ILE A 137 37.89 -67.02 -22.92
CA ILE A 137 37.70 -65.69 -23.50
C ILE A 137 38.94 -65.24 -24.30
N LYS A 138 40.15 -65.60 -23.84
CA LYS A 138 41.40 -65.18 -24.51
C LYS A 138 41.50 -65.77 -25.91
N LEU A 139 41.25 -67.07 -26.04
CA LEU A 139 41.30 -67.77 -27.33
C LEU A 139 40.22 -67.24 -28.27
N PHE A 140 39.01 -67.00 -27.74
CA PHE A 140 37.93 -66.39 -28.52
C PHE A 140 38.32 -65.02 -29.08
N VAL A 141 38.90 -64.13 -28.25
CA VAL A 141 39.31 -62.79 -28.71
C VAL A 141 40.44 -62.86 -29.73
N GLU A 142 41.41 -63.76 -29.56
CA GLU A 142 42.51 -63.97 -30.52
C GLU A 142 41.99 -64.42 -31.89
N GLU A 143 41.14 -65.46 -31.94
CA GLU A 143 40.53 -65.92 -33.19
C GLU A 143 39.61 -64.86 -33.82
N TRP A 144 38.87 -64.13 -32.99
CA TRP A 144 37.97 -63.09 -33.48
C TRP A 144 38.75 -61.95 -34.14
N LEU A 145 39.86 -61.50 -33.51
CA LEU A 145 40.75 -60.49 -34.07
C LEU A 145 41.37 -60.93 -35.40
N GLU A 146 41.85 -62.18 -35.49
CA GLU A 146 42.38 -62.75 -36.73
C GLU A 146 41.34 -62.77 -37.87
N LYS A 147 40.06 -63.01 -37.56
CA LYS A 147 39.00 -63.11 -38.58
C LYS A 147 38.43 -61.75 -39.02
N THR A 148 38.55 -60.71 -38.19
CA THR A 148 37.86 -59.41 -38.44
C THR A 148 38.78 -58.23 -38.68
N VAL A 149 40.02 -58.25 -38.17
CA VAL A 149 40.93 -57.09 -38.22
C VAL A 149 42.15 -57.34 -39.11
N LEU A 150 42.63 -58.59 -39.17
CA LEU A 150 43.70 -59.04 -40.06
C LEU A 150 43.13 -59.58 -41.37
#